data_AF-A0A5R8QA54-F1
#
_entry.id   AF-A0A5R8QA54-F1
#
_cell.length_a   1.000
_cell.length_b   1.000
_cell.length_c   1.000
_cell.angle_alpha   90.00
_cell.angle_beta   90.00
_cell.angle_gamma   90.00
#
_symmetry.space_group_name_H-M   'P 1'
#
loop_
_entity.id
_entity.type
_entity.pdbx_description
1 polymer ?
#
loop_
_entity_poly.entity_id
_entity_poly.type
_entity_poly.pdbx_seq_one_letter_code
_entity_poly.pdbx_strand_id
1 'polypeptide(L)'
;MLTIEELHDDVCRWPLSPEIERGVFLYCGEPVITAPSGKQRPYCACHAALAYRQPSGSEKADERDAGRVERGAASVQTQRRSTEARAIVARRD
;
A
#
# COMPACT_ATOMS: atom_id res chain seq x y z
N MET A 1 -9.57 27.67 -2.74
CA MET A 1 -8.22 27.14 -2.44
C MET A 1 -7.85 27.55 -1.04
N LEU A 2 -7.19 26.66 -0.30
CA LEU A 2 -6.89 26.80 1.14
C LEU A 2 -5.44 26.38 1.42
N THR A 3 -4.84 26.92 2.47
CA THR A 3 -3.58 26.43 3.05
C THR A 3 -3.81 25.20 3.94
N ILE A 4 -2.74 24.58 4.43
CA ILE A 4 -2.84 23.44 5.37
C ILE A 4 -3.49 23.81 6.69
N GLU A 5 -3.31 25.06 7.15
CA GLU A 5 -3.85 25.57 8.41
C GLU A 5 -5.36 25.84 8.33
N GLU A 6 -5.87 26.10 7.12
CA GLU A 6 -7.27 26.38 6.83
C GLU A 6 -8.07 25.11 6.45
N LEU A 7 -7.43 23.94 6.39
CA LEU A 7 -8.10 22.69 6.04
C LEU A 7 -8.96 22.16 7.20
N HIS A 8 -10.22 21.88 6.89
CA HIS A 8 -11.18 21.24 7.77
C HIS A 8 -11.55 19.82 7.28
N ASP A 9 -12.41 19.12 8.04
CA ASP A 9 -12.87 17.78 7.69
C ASP A 9 -13.88 17.75 6.53
N ASP A 10 -14.60 18.85 6.32
CA ASP A 10 -15.67 19.01 5.34
C ASP A 10 -15.22 19.57 3.99
N VAL A 11 -13.92 19.83 3.83
CA VAL A 11 -13.33 20.43 2.62
C VAL A 11 -12.30 19.52 1.94
N CYS A 12 -12.21 19.66 0.62
CA CYS A 12 -11.42 18.80 -0.25
C CYS A 12 -9.91 19.01 -0.04
N ARG A 13 -9.23 17.89 0.25
CA ARG A 13 -7.79 17.83 0.57
C ARG A 13 -6.90 17.62 -0.65
N TRP A 14 -7.40 17.84 -1.86
CA TRP A 14 -6.61 17.64 -3.06
C TRP A 14 -5.52 18.72 -3.15
N PRO A 15 -4.23 18.34 -3.22
CA PRO A 15 -3.15 19.30 -3.37
C PRO A 15 -3.21 19.91 -4.77
N LEU A 16 -3.21 21.24 -4.84
CA LEU A 16 -3.05 21.95 -6.10
C LEU A 16 -1.54 22.03 -6.37
N SER A 17 -1.14 21.51 -7.54
CA SER A 17 0.27 21.50 -7.96
C SER A 17 0.86 22.90 -7.89
N PRO A 18 2.17 22.99 -7.65
CA PRO A 18 2.61 23.97 -6.69
C PRO A 18 3.07 25.25 -7.37
N GLU A 19 2.48 26.38 -6.98
CA GLU A 19 3.20 27.65 -6.97
C GLU A 19 4.31 27.56 -5.88
N ILE A 20 5.29 26.65 -6.05
CA ILE A 20 6.48 26.53 -5.17
C ILE A 20 7.22 27.86 -5.12
N GLU A 21 7.06 28.71 -6.13
CA GLU A 21 7.67 30.03 -6.21
C GLU A 21 7.41 30.90 -4.99
N ARG A 22 6.37 30.62 -4.19
CA ARG A 22 6.05 31.36 -2.95
C ARG A 22 6.18 30.53 -1.67
N GLY A 23 6.59 29.26 -1.76
CA GLY A 23 6.71 28.36 -0.61
C GLY A 23 5.37 27.98 0.05
N VAL A 24 4.24 28.25 -0.60
CA VAL A 24 2.90 27.97 -0.07
C VAL A 24 2.31 26.75 -0.77
N PHE A 25 1.95 25.74 0.02
CA PHE A 25 1.18 24.59 -0.47
C PHE A 25 -0.32 24.89 -0.38
N LEU A 26 -1.01 24.80 -1.50
CA LEU A 26 -2.45 25.06 -1.60
C LEU A 26 -3.22 23.77 -1.84
N TYR A 27 -4.45 23.75 -1.34
CA TYR A 27 -5.41 22.67 -1.44
C TYR A 27 -6.70 23.18 -2.08
N CYS A 28 -7.47 22.28 -2.68
CA CYS A 28 -8.71 22.60 -3.37
C CYS A 28 -9.70 23.40 -2.50
N GLY A 29 -10.09 22.84 -1.35
CA GLY A 29 -10.99 23.50 -0.40
C GLY A 29 -12.49 23.44 -0.74
N GLU A 30 -12.88 22.82 -1.87
CA GLU A 30 -14.30 22.61 -2.21
C GLU A 30 -14.98 21.60 -1.26
N PRO A 31 -16.31 21.66 -1.05
CA PRO A 31 -17.01 20.73 -0.18
C PRO A 31 -16.78 19.26 -0.57
N VAL A 32 -16.55 18.41 0.43
CA VAL A 32 -16.36 16.98 0.22
C VAL A 32 -17.67 16.25 -0.05
N ILE A 33 -17.57 15.11 -0.74
CA ILE A 33 -18.72 14.21 -0.90
C ILE A 33 -19.04 13.56 0.44
N THR A 34 -20.32 13.55 0.81
CA THR A 34 -20.82 12.75 1.94
C THR A 34 -21.32 11.40 1.42
N ALA A 35 -20.78 10.31 1.96
CA ALA A 35 -21.23 8.96 1.63
C ALA A 35 -22.66 8.72 2.16
N PRO A 36 -23.40 7.73 1.63
CA PRO A 36 -24.73 7.38 2.16
C PRO A 36 -24.74 7.01 3.65
N SER A 37 -23.60 6.58 4.19
CA SER A 37 -23.41 6.31 5.61
C SER A 37 -23.24 7.56 6.48
N GLY A 38 -23.31 8.76 5.90
CA GLY A 38 -23.01 10.03 6.56
C GLY A 38 -21.51 10.32 6.72
N LYS A 39 -20.62 9.42 6.28
CA LYS A 39 -19.17 9.62 6.39
C LYS A 39 -18.67 10.57 5.29
N GLN A 40 -17.94 11.60 5.71
CA GLN A 40 -17.25 12.51 4.79
C GLN A 40 -16.08 11.81 4.07
N ARG A 41 -15.98 12.05 2.76
CA ARG A 41 -14.86 11.61 1.93
C ARG A 41 -13.76 12.67 1.95
N PRO A 42 -12.50 12.33 1.62
CA PRO A 42 -11.41 13.30 1.66
C PRO A 42 -11.45 14.33 0.51
N TYR A 43 -12.23 14.07 -0.54
CA TYR A 43 -12.20 14.83 -1.79
C TYR A 43 -13.60 15.22 -2.27
N CYS A 44 -13.68 16.33 -3.00
CA CYS A 44 -14.84 16.72 -3.78
C CYS A 44 -15.03 15.78 -4.99
N ALA A 45 -16.18 15.88 -5.68
CA ALA A 45 -16.52 14.97 -6.79
C ALA A 45 -15.49 14.92 -7.91
N CYS A 46 -14.97 16.09 -8.32
CA CYS A 46 -13.96 16.19 -9.38
C CYS A 46 -12.66 15.45 -8.99
N HIS A 47 -12.13 15.76 -7.81
CA HIS A 47 -10.86 15.17 -7.35
C HIS A 47 -11.01 13.72 -6.91
N ALA A 48 -12.19 13.29 -6.45
CA ALA A 48 -12.48 11.88 -6.22
C ALA A 48 -12.44 11.07 -7.53
N ALA A 49 -12.95 11.62 -8.63
CA ALA A 49 -12.89 10.96 -9.94
C ALA A 49 -11.44 10.76 -10.43
N LEU A 50 -10.56 11.71 -10.12
CA LEU A 50 -9.12 11.59 -10.40
C LEU A 50 -8.43 10.59 -9.46
N ALA A 51 -8.70 10.67 -8.15
CA ALA A 51 -8.09 9.82 -7.13
C ALA A 51 -8.40 8.33 -7.32
N TYR A 52 -9.63 8.02 -7.68
CA TYR A 52 -10.16 6.65 -7.71
C TYR A 52 -10.39 6.13 -9.13
N ARG A 53 -9.84 6.81 -10.15
CA ARG A 53 -9.89 6.32 -11.52
C ARG A 53 -9.21 4.96 -11.59
N GLN A 54 -9.99 3.90 -11.77
CA GLN A 54 -9.45 2.57 -12.05
C GLN A 54 -8.74 2.61 -13.42
N PRO A 55 -7.54 2.05 -13.56
CA PRO A 55 -6.98 1.81 -14.89
C PRO A 55 -7.93 0.87 -15.63
N SER A 56 -8.40 1.28 -16.80
CA SER A 56 -9.23 0.44 -17.67
C SER A 56 -8.36 -0.69 -18.26
N GLY A 57 -8.14 -1.73 -17.46
CA GLY A 57 -7.34 -2.91 -17.80
C GLY A 57 -8.17 -4.18 -17.65
N SER A 58 -9.24 -4.29 -18.43
CA SER A 58 -9.81 -5.59 -18.80
C SER A 58 -9.66 -5.77 -20.30
N GLU A 59 -8.42 -5.82 -20.77
CA GLU A 59 -8.11 -6.49 -22.04
C GLU A 59 -8.23 -7.99 -21.78
N LYS A 60 -9.41 -8.56 -22.05
CA LYS A 60 -9.52 -9.99 -22.29
C LYS A 60 -9.52 -10.20 -23.81
N ALA A 61 -8.39 -10.61 -24.36
CA ALA A 61 -8.25 -11.38 -25.60
C ALA A 61 -6.83 -11.99 -25.58
N ASP A 62 -6.70 -13.25 -25.17
CA ASP A 62 -6.67 -14.45 -26.03
C ASP A 62 -5.26 -14.73 -26.60
N GLU A 63 -4.73 -15.89 -26.20
CA GLU A 63 -3.63 -16.63 -26.82
C GLU A 63 -2.19 -16.07 -26.80
N ARG A 64 -1.39 -16.58 -25.84
CA ARG A 64 -0.21 -17.43 -26.14
C ARG A 64 0.40 -18.04 -24.88
N ASP A 65 0.37 -19.37 -24.90
CA ASP A 65 1.27 -20.31 -24.22
C ASP A 65 2.65 -19.70 -23.87
N ALA A 66 2.89 -19.44 -22.58
CA ALA A 66 4.23 -19.29 -22.04
C ALA A 66 4.23 -19.47 -20.52
N GLY A 67 4.74 -20.62 -20.07
CA GLY A 67 5.54 -20.67 -18.85
C GLY A 67 4.78 -20.91 -17.55
N ARG A 68 4.41 -22.16 -17.33
CA ARG A 68 4.28 -22.77 -16.00
C ARG A 68 5.53 -22.45 -15.16
N VAL A 69 5.42 -21.59 -14.15
CA VAL A 69 6.45 -21.46 -13.10
C VAL A 69 5.87 -22.02 -11.81
N GLU A 70 6.44 -23.14 -11.38
CA GLU A 70 6.03 -23.89 -10.21
C GLU A 70 6.29 -23.07 -8.93
N ARG A 71 5.28 -23.00 -8.08
CA ARG A 71 5.38 -22.45 -6.72
C ARG A 71 6.36 -23.29 -5.91
N GLY A 72 7.54 -22.74 -5.63
CA GLY A 72 8.51 -23.30 -4.71
C GLY A 72 7.94 -23.37 -3.29
N ALA A 73 7.58 -24.58 -2.87
CA ALA A 73 7.37 -24.91 -1.47
C ALA A 73 8.73 -24.98 -0.76
N ALA A 74 9.09 -23.93 -0.03
CA ALA A 74 10.23 -23.97 0.88
C ALA A 74 9.84 -24.71 2.16
N SER A 75 9.88 -26.05 2.09
CA SER A 75 9.89 -26.93 3.25
C SER A 75 11.24 -26.79 3.96
N VAL A 76 11.22 -26.17 5.14
CA VAL A 76 12.37 -26.11 6.06
C VAL A 76 12.73 -27.55 6.48
N GLN A 77 13.78 -28.09 5.87
CA GLN A 77 14.35 -29.39 6.20
C GLN A 77 15.41 -29.24 7.29
N THR A 78 15.00 -29.63 8.49
CA THR A 78 15.81 -30.07 9.63
C THR A 78 17.01 -30.92 9.20
N GLN A 79 18.23 -30.39 9.33
CA GLN A 79 19.44 -31.22 9.30
C GLN A 79 19.92 -31.53 10.73
N ARG A 80 19.70 -32.80 11.08
CA ARG A 80 20.41 -33.52 12.13
C ARG A 80 21.89 -33.62 11.76
N ARG A 81 22.78 -33.29 12.68
CA ARG A 81 24.09 -33.96 12.78
C ARG A 81 24.31 -34.38 14.23
N SER A 82 23.98 -35.65 14.47
CA SER A 82 24.36 -36.41 15.64
C SER A 82 25.75 -37.02 15.42
N THR A 83 26.54 -36.98 16.50
CA THR A 83 27.41 -38.06 17.00
C THR A 83 28.65 -38.51 16.20
N GLU A 84 29.81 -38.04 16.66
CA GLU A 84 31.04 -38.85 16.87
C GLU A 84 31.65 -38.34 18.20
N ALA A 85 31.44 -38.99 19.35
CA ALA A 85 32.11 -40.18 19.88
C ALA A 85 33.57 -39.96 20.35
N ARG A 86 33.76 -39.78 21.67
CA ARG A 86 34.83 -40.35 22.54
C ARG A 86 34.80 -39.62 23.89
N ALA A 87 34.22 -40.18 24.95
CA ALA A 87 34.76 -41.22 25.85
C ALA A 87 35.79 -40.69 26.86
N ILE A 88 35.60 -41.14 28.12
CA ILE A 88 36.59 -41.43 29.17
C ILE A 88 36.48 -40.59 30.47
N VAL A 89 35.88 -41.24 31.49
CA VAL A 89 36.32 -41.36 32.93
C VAL A 89 36.25 -40.08 33.80
N ALA A 90 35.89 -40.08 35.09
CA ALA A 90 35.23 -40.97 36.05
C ALA A 90 35.16 -40.19 37.39
N ARG A 91 34.23 -40.60 38.27
CA ARG A 91 34.29 -40.56 39.75
C ARG A 91 34.15 -39.17 40.43
N ARG A 92 33.14 -39.02 41.32
CA ARG A 92 33.20 -39.21 42.80
C ARG A 92 34.22 -38.24 43.41
N ASP A 93 33.84 -37.29 44.25
CA ASP A 93 33.02 -37.43 45.47
C ASP A 93 32.15 -36.20 45.73
#